data_AF-A0A660NGQ4-F1
#
_entry.id   AF-A0A660NGQ4-F1
#
_cell.length_a   1.000
_cell.length_b   1.000
_cell.length_c   1.000
_cell.angle_alpha   90.00
_cell.angle_beta   90.00
_cell.angle_gamma   90.00
#
_symmetry.space_group_name_H-M   'P 1'
#
loop_
_entity.id
_entity.type
_entity.pdbx_description
1 polymer ?
#
loop_
_entity_poly.entity_id
_entity_poly.type
_entity_poly.pdbx_seq_one_letter_code
_entity_poly.pdbx_strand_id
1 'polypeptide(L)'
;PVQNIRGGMAYLRWLLNYYRGDVSLVLAAYNAGEGAVDRYNGVPPYAETLAYVQRIRAAYPFDRHPYDPNATASSLFRERKTRDASAKNPGSTMSGLVPAGRDS
;
A
#
# COMPACT_ATOMS: atom_id res chain seq x y z
N PRO A 1 3.09 11.47 12.09
CA PRO A 1 1.98 10.53 12.40
C PRO A 1 2.48 9.22 13.02
N VAL A 2 2.14 8.96 14.29
CA VAL A 2 2.49 7.74 15.02
C VAL A 2 1.38 6.71 14.79
N GLN A 3 1.55 5.89 13.75
CA GLN A 3 0.77 4.64 13.64
C GLN A 3 1.24 3.71 14.76
N ASN A 4 0.28 3.14 15.49
CA ASN A 4 0.51 2.16 16.57
C ASN A 4 1.68 1.23 16.23
N ILE A 5 2.72 1.19 17.07
CA ILE A 5 4.03 0.56 16.76
C ILE A 5 3.90 -0.88 16.23
N ARG A 6 2.94 -1.66 16.73
CA ARG A 6 2.63 -3.02 16.22
C ARG A 6 2.10 -3.02 14.78
N GLY A 7 1.24 -2.06 14.42
CA GLY A 7 0.80 -1.83 13.05
C GLY A 7 1.90 -1.25 12.18
N GLY A 8 2.76 -0.38 12.75
CA GLY A 8 3.91 0.21 12.07
C GLY A 8 4.92 -0.82 11.59
N MET A 9 5.26 -1.83 12.41
CA MET A 9 6.21 -2.89 12.01
C MET A 9 5.65 -3.80 10.90
N ALA A 10 4.37 -4.18 11.00
CA ALA A 10 3.73 -4.99 9.96
C ALA A 10 3.61 -4.22 8.63
N TYR A 11 3.26 -2.94 8.70
CA TYR A 11 3.18 -2.07 7.53
C TYR A 11 4.56 -1.83 6.89
N LEU A 12 5.59 -1.56 7.71
CA LEU A 12 6.97 -1.42 7.23
C LEU A 12 7.45 -2.71 6.55
N ARG A 13 7.15 -3.87 7.13
CA ARG A 13 7.50 -5.17 6.53
C ARG A 13 6.83 -5.37 5.18
N TRP A 14 5.58 -4.96 5.06
CA TRP A 14 4.84 -4.99 3.81
C TRP A 14 5.44 -4.03 2.77
N LEU A 15 5.77 -2.79 3.15
CA LEU A 15 6.43 -1.81 2.27
C LEU A 15 7.78 -2.32 1.75
N LEU A 16 8.59 -2.93 2.61
CA LEU A 16 9.87 -3.53 2.23
C LEU A 16 9.71 -4.58 1.14
N ASN A 17 8.67 -5.42 1.21
CA ASN A 17 8.38 -6.37 0.15
C ASN A 17 7.84 -5.69 -1.11
N TYR A 18 6.94 -4.72 -0.94
CA TYR A 18 6.28 -4.03 -2.05
C TYR A 18 7.28 -3.26 -2.93
N TYR A 19 8.18 -2.50 -2.31
CA TYR A 19 9.23 -1.75 -2.99
C TYR A 19 10.55 -2.52 -3.14
N ARG A 20 10.52 -3.85 -2.98
CA ARG A 20 11.69 -4.73 -3.21
C ARG A 20 12.95 -4.28 -2.47
N GLY A 21 12.75 -3.85 -1.22
CA GLY A 21 13.80 -3.42 -0.32
C GLY A 21 14.40 -2.05 -0.62
N ASP A 22 13.88 -1.27 -1.58
CA ASP A 22 14.35 0.09 -1.83
C ASP A 22 14.01 0.99 -0.63
N VAL A 23 15.05 1.38 0.11
CA VAL A 23 14.88 2.09 1.39
C VAL A 23 14.30 3.48 1.17
N SER A 24 14.65 4.17 0.08
CA SER A 24 14.14 5.52 -0.17
C SER A 24 12.64 5.49 -0.45
N LEU A 25 12.18 4.52 -1.26
CA LEU A 25 10.76 4.36 -1.56
C LEU A 25 9.96 3.89 -0.33
N VAL A 26 10.52 2.97 0.46
CA VAL A 26 9.90 2.50 1.71
C VAL A 26 9.72 3.63 2.72
N LEU A 27 10.76 4.45 2.94
CA LEU A 27 10.68 5.58 3.86
C LEU A 27 9.70 6.65 3.37
N ALA A 28 9.70 6.93 2.06
CA ALA A 28 8.75 7.85 1.45
C ALA A 28 7.31 7.35 1.63
N ALA A 29 7.05 6.06 1.37
CA ALA A 29 5.72 5.47 1.51
C ALA A 29 5.27 5.37 2.97
N TYR A 30 6.18 5.14 3.91
CA TYR A 30 5.84 5.15 5.34
C TYR A 30 5.41 6.54 5.81
N ASN A 31 5.98 7.60 5.24
CA ASN A 31 5.64 8.99 5.57
C ASN A 31 4.41 9.52 4.82
N ALA A 32 4.38 9.35 3.49
CA ALA A 32 3.38 9.96 2.59
C ALA A 32 2.29 8.99 2.10
N GLY A 33 2.42 7.70 2.44
CA GLY A 33 1.58 6.61 1.93
C GLY A 33 2.10 6.04 0.60
N GLU A 34 1.92 4.73 0.39
CA GLU A 34 2.35 4.04 -0.83
C GLU A 34 1.71 4.62 -2.11
N GLY A 35 0.44 5.06 -2.01
CA GLY A 35 -0.30 5.55 -3.17
C GLY A 35 0.27 6.87 -3.71
N ALA A 36 0.93 7.66 -2.86
CA ALA A 36 1.64 8.85 -3.32
C ALA A 36 2.91 8.46 -4.07
N VAL A 37 3.72 7.57 -3.51
CA VAL A 37 4.96 7.08 -4.14
C VAL A 37 4.67 6.43 -5.50
N ASP A 38 3.62 5.62 -5.57
CA ASP A 38 3.18 4.97 -6.82
C ASP A 38 2.75 5.98 -7.88
N ARG A 39 2.00 7.03 -7.48
CA ARG A 39 1.56 8.10 -8.40
C ARG A 39 2.73 8.88 -8.98
N TYR A 40 3.76 9.15 -8.17
CA TYR A 40 4.95 9.88 -8.59
C TYR A 40 6.03 8.98 -9.20
N ASN A 41 5.82 7.66 -9.20
CA ASN A 41 6.80 6.66 -9.61
C ASN A 41 8.17 6.86 -8.93
N GLY A 42 8.15 7.23 -7.65
CA GLY A 42 9.33 7.68 -6.92
C GLY A 42 8.99 8.45 -5.65
N VAL A 43 10.00 9.04 -5.02
CA VAL A 43 9.79 9.89 -3.84
C VAL A 43 8.98 11.13 -4.25
N PRO A 44 7.79 11.36 -3.67
CA PRO A 44 6.99 12.52 -4.02
C PRO A 44 7.72 13.82 -3.61
N PRO A 45 7.55 14.93 -4.36
CA PRO A 45 8.22 16.20 -4.11
C PRO A 45 7.57 16.99 -2.95
N TYR A 46 7.23 16.30 -1.86
CA TYR A 46 6.71 16.90 -0.64
C TYR A 46 7.88 17.25 0.27
N ALA A 47 7.99 18.51 0.68
CA ALA A 47 9.11 18.98 1.50
C ALA A 47 9.28 18.14 2.78
N GLU A 48 8.18 17.79 3.45
CA GLU A 48 8.19 16.94 4.64
C GLU A 48 8.75 15.54 4.33
N THR A 49 8.32 14.91 3.23
CA THR A 49 8.77 13.57 2.84
C THR A 49 10.24 13.55 2.46
N LEU A 50 10.71 14.55 1.71
CA LEU A 50 12.12 14.69 1.35
C LEU A 50 12.99 14.84 2.61
N ALA A 51 12.60 15.71 3.53
CA ALA A 51 13.30 15.91 4.80
C ALA A 51 13.30 14.62 5.65
N TYR A 52 12.18 13.90 5.69
CA TYR A 52 12.07 12.64 6.42
C TYR A 52 13.02 11.56 5.87
N VAL A 53 13.04 11.37 4.55
CA VAL A 53 13.94 10.41 3.88
C VAL A 53 15.41 10.77 4.14
N GLN A 54 15.78 12.05 3.96
CA GLN A 54 17.15 12.51 4.19
C GLN A 54 17.60 12.26 5.64
N ARG A 55 16.74 12.60 6.62
CA ARG A 55 17.06 12.44 8.04
C ARG A 55 17.34 10.98 8.41
N ILE A 56 16.56 10.04 7.88
CA ILE A 56 16.75 8.62 8.21
C ILE A 56 17.94 8.03 7.43
N ARG A 57 18.15 8.41 6.16
CA ARG A 57 19.32 7.97 5.40
C ARG A 57 20.64 8.45 5.99
N ALA A 58 20.65 9.58 6.70
CA ALA A 58 21.82 10.02 7.44
C ALA A 58 22.22 9.06 8.58
N ALA A 59 21.26 8.32 9.14
CA ALA A 59 21.49 7.34 10.21
C ALA A 59 21.52 5.88 9.72
N TYR A 60 20.97 5.61 8.52
CA TYR A 60 20.87 4.28 7.94
C TYR A 60 21.56 4.26 6.56
N PRO A 61 22.80 3.75 6.46
CA PRO A 61 23.65 3.92 5.28
C PRO A 61 23.34 2.96 4.14
N PHE A 62 22.39 2.04 4.30
CA PHE A 62 22.07 1.06 3.26
C PHE A 62 20.92 1.59 2.39
N ASP A 63 21.14 1.62 1.09
CA ASP A 63 20.10 1.98 0.12
C ASP A 63 19.07 0.85 -0.08
N ARG A 64 19.45 -0.37 0.30
CA ARG A 64 18.62 -1.57 0.20
C ARG A 64 18.58 -2.31 1.53
N HIS A 65 17.39 -2.70 1.95
CA HIS A 65 17.17 -3.57 3.10
C HIS A 65 16.72 -4.95 2.60
N PRO A 66 17.28 -6.05 3.14
CA PRO A 66 16.82 -7.40 2.82
C PRO A 66 15.30 -7.52 3.01
N TYR A 67 14.61 -8.06 2.02
CA TYR A 67 13.19 -8.34 2.07
C TYR A 67 12.95 -9.81 1.71
N ASP A 68 11.76 -10.32 2.00
CA ASP A 68 11.43 -11.72 1.71
C ASP A 68 10.32 -11.73 0.66
N PRO A 69 10.63 -12.09 -0.59
CA PRO A 69 9.64 -12.14 -1.65
C PRO A 69 8.56 -13.20 -1.39
N ASN A 70 8.84 -14.19 -0.53
CA ASN A 70 7.95 -15.31 -0.21
C ASN A 70 7.16 -15.10 1.08
N ALA A 71 7.47 -14.06 1.87
CA ALA A 71 6.69 -13.76 3.07
C ALA A 71 5.26 -13.39 2.66
N THR A 72 4.33 -14.32 2.91
CA THR A 72 2.87 -14.25 2.71
C THR A 72 2.18 -13.15 3.53
N ALA A 73 2.90 -12.13 3.99
CA ALA A 73 2.35 -10.87 4.49
C ALA A 73 1.58 -10.10 3.39
N SER A 74 1.77 -10.49 2.13
CA SER A 74 1.01 -10.00 0.96
C SER A 74 -0.48 -10.36 0.98
N SER A 75 -0.92 -11.39 1.72
CA SER A 75 -2.36 -11.69 1.85
C SER A 75 -3.02 -10.82 2.91
N LEU A 76 -2.40 -10.62 4.07
CA LEU A 76 -3.02 -9.96 5.23
C LEU A 76 -3.34 -8.46 5.04
N PHE A 77 -2.59 -7.75 4.20
CA PHE A 77 -2.84 -6.32 3.96
C PHE A 77 -3.67 -6.07 2.69
N ARG A 78 -3.43 -6.86 1.63
CA ARG A 78 -4.27 -6.85 0.42
C ARG A 78 -5.72 -7.19 0.78
N GLU A 79 -5.91 -8.22 1.60
CA GLU A 79 -7.24 -8.72 1.96
C GLU A 79 -7.97 -7.83 2.97
N ARG A 80 -7.24 -7.04 3.77
CA ARG A 80 -7.85 -5.98 4.60
C ARG A 80 -8.26 -4.77 3.76
N LYS A 81 -7.39 -4.30 2.85
CA LYS A 81 -7.70 -3.15 1.96
C LYS A 81 -8.89 -3.45 1.03
N THR A 82 -9.04 -4.69 0.55
CA THR A 82 -10.20 -5.09 -0.27
C THR A 82 -11.49 -5.25 0.54
N ARG A 83 -11.43 -5.78 1.77
CA ARG A 83 -12.62 -5.91 2.64
C ARG A 83 -13.15 -4.55 3.09
N ASP A 84 -12.28 -3.62 3.46
CA ASP A 84 -12.68 -2.26 3.87
C ASP A 84 -13.19 -1.43 2.68
N ALA A 85 -12.67 -1.66 1.47
CA ALA A 85 -13.20 -1.05 0.24
C ALA A 85 -14.57 -1.64 -0.18
N SER A 86 -14.80 -2.94 0.04
CA SER A 86 -16.07 -3.61 -0.27
C SER A 86 -17.17 -3.29 0.75
N ALA A 87 -16.82 -2.98 2.00
CA ALA A 87 -17.79 -2.65 3.06
C ALA A 87 -18.45 -1.28 2.91
N LYS A 88 -18.03 -0.46 1.91
CA LYS A 88 -18.47 0.93 1.74
C LYS A 88 -19.54 1.16 0.67
N ASN A 89 -20.19 0.11 0.13
CA ASN A 89 -21.24 0.27 -0.89
C ASN A 89 -22.53 -0.54 -0.58
N PRO A 90 -23.42 -0.07 0.32
CA PRO A 90 -24.75 -0.64 0.45
C PRO A 90 -25.69 0.02 -0.57
N GLY A 91 -25.71 -0.47 -1.80
CA GLY A 91 -26.73 -0.06 -2.76
C GLY A 91 -26.35 -0.25 -4.22
N SER A 92 -26.72 -1.40 -4.80
CA SER A 92 -27.05 -1.50 -6.22
C SER A 92 -27.94 -2.71 -6.45
N THR A 93 -29.23 -2.39 -6.50
CA THR A 93 -30.38 -3.10 -7.08
C THR A 93 -30.07 -4.30 -8.00
N MET A 94 -30.66 -5.45 -7.67
CA MET A 94 -30.91 -6.50 -8.68
C MET A 94 -32.00 -6.03 -9.64
N SER A 95 -31.64 -5.73 -10.88
CA SER A 95 -32.55 -5.76 -12.03
C SER A 95 -31.92 -6.65 -13.09
N GLY A 96 -32.30 -7.92 -13.07
CA GLY A 96 -31.98 -8.92 -14.09
C GLY A 96 -33.19 -9.15 -14.98
N LEU A 97 -33.23 -8.39 -16.07
CA LEU A 97 -34.13 -8.55 -17.21
C LEU A 97 -33.85 -9.90 -17.90
N VAL A 98 -34.83 -10.79 -17.99
CA VAL A 98 -34.78 -12.01 -18.83
C VAL A 98 -35.41 -11.69 -20.19
N PRO A 99 -34.71 -11.90 -21.33
CA PRO A 99 -35.28 -11.69 -22.65
C PRO A 99 -36.10 -12.90 -23.13
N ALA A 100 -37.08 -12.60 -23.98
CA ALA A 100 -38.08 -13.50 -24.55
C ALA A 100 -37.60 -14.35 -25.74
N GLY A 101 -38.28 -15.48 -25.97
CA GLY A 101 -38.41 -16.21 -27.24
C GLY A 101 -39.52 -17.26 -27.08
N ARG A 102 -40.72 -17.03 -27.65
CA ARG A 102 -41.24 -17.44 -28.98
C ARG A 102 -41.42 -18.96 -29.11
N ASP A 103 -42.70 -19.37 -29.16
CA ASP A 103 -43.41 -20.12 -30.23
C ASP A 103 -43.08 -21.63 -30.22
N SER A 104 -44.03 -22.58 -30.32
CA SER A 104 -45.32 -22.64 -31.04
C SER A 104 -46.39 -23.39 -30.22
#